data_AF-A0A511HQK4-F1
#
_entry.id   AF-A0A511HQK4-F1
#
_cell.length_a   1.000
_cell.length_b   1.000
_cell.length_c   1.000
_cell.angle_alpha   90.00
_cell.angle_beta   90.00
_cell.angle_gamma   90.00
#
_symmetry.space_group_name_H-M   'P 1'
#
loop_
_entity.id
_entity.type
_entity.pdbx_description
1 polymer ?
#
loop_
_entity_poly.entity_id
_entity_poly.type
_entity_poly.pdbx_seq_one_letter_code
_entity_poly.pdbx_strand_id
1 'polypeptide(L)'
;MGLFDAPDPLDELVGKLVNLTERDWRELDYIAARIAAAGAKSPLTQKEATRADVIRQFVRDGIKIFKAEHGPIPLDTPSAPAPVAAKKKATSKKGGSK
;
A
#
# COMPACT_ATOMS: atom_id res chain seq x y z
N MET A 1 17.23 13.68 28.54
CA MET A 1 16.20 13.81 27.49
C MET A 1 16.05 12.44 26.86
N GLY A 2 14.90 11.80 27.07
CA GLY A 2 14.75 10.34 26.96
C GLY A 2 14.53 9.85 25.53
N LEU A 3 14.97 8.62 25.26
CA LEU A 3 14.81 7.87 24.00
C LEU A 3 13.33 7.74 23.52
N PHE A 4 12.37 8.22 24.32
CA PHE A 4 10.93 8.13 24.10
C PHE A 4 10.32 9.35 23.39
N ASP A 5 10.99 10.52 23.43
CA ASP A 5 10.52 11.75 22.76
C ASP A 5 10.93 11.85 21.28
N ALA A 6 11.71 10.90 20.78
CA ALA A 6 12.09 10.87 19.38
C ALA A 6 10.87 10.56 18.48
N PRO A 7 10.73 11.25 17.33
CA PRO A 7 9.72 10.92 16.33
C PRO A 7 9.83 9.45 15.94
N ASP A 8 8.69 8.82 15.59
CA ASP A 8 8.70 7.41 15.24
C ASP A 8 9.64 7.18 14.03
N PRO A 9 10.71 6.39 14.18
CA PRO A 9 11.66 6.16 13.08
C PRO A 9 10.99 5.54 11.85
N LEU A 10 9.82 4.90 12.02
CA LEU A 10 9.05 4.34 10.91
C LEU A 10 8.34 5.42 10.09
N ASP A 11 7.88 6.52 10.70
CA ASP A 11 7.23 7.60 9.96
C ASP A 11 8.22 8.30 9.02
N GLU A 12 9.48 8.49 9.45
CA GLU A 12 10.53 9.06 8.60
C GLU A 12 10.83 8.18 7.38
N LEU A 13 10.82 6.85 7.55
CA LEU A 13 11.01 5.90 6.46
C LEU A 13 9.81 5.88 5.51
N VAL A 14 8.59 5.91 6.06
CA VAL A 14 7.36 5.92 5.26
C VAL A 14 7.26 7.20 4.43
N GLY A 15 7.63 8.36 4.97
CA GLY A 15 7.70 9.62 4.21
C GLY A 15 8.69 9.60 3.04
N LYS A 16 9.73 8.76 3.09
CA LYS A 16 10.74 8.63 2.01
C LYS A 16 10.38 7.56 0.98
N LEU A 17 9.65 6.53 1.39
CA LEU A 17 9.41 5.33 0.57
C LEU A 17 8.01 5.29 -0.06
N VAL A 18 7.05 6.03 0.50
CA VAL A 18 5.67 6.04 0.01
C VAL A 18 5.39 7.37 -0.70
N ASN A 19 5.09 7.29 -2.00
CA ASN A 19 4.69 8.46 -2.78
C ASN A 19 3.18 8.68 -2.64
N LEU A 20 2.81 9.68 -1.84
CA LEU A 20 1.44 10.17 -1.68
C LEU A 20 1.39 11.67 -1.95
N THR A 21 0.21 12.19 -2.28
CA THR A 21 0.04 13.64 -2.41
C THR A 21 0.08 14.31 -1.03
N GLU A 22 0.36 15.61 -1.00
CA GLU A 22 0.33 16.37 0.25
C GLU A 22 -1.05 16.31 0.93
N ARG A 23 -2.11 16.26 0.13
CA ARG A 23 -3.48 16.10 0.63
C ARG A 23 -3.65 14.78 1.35
N ASP A 24 -3.23 13.67 0.73
CA ASP A 24 -3.33 12.34 1.34
C ASP A 24 -2.55 12.28 2.66
N TRP A 25 -1.36 12.90 2.71
CA TRP A 25 -0.58 12.99 3.94
C TRP A 25 -1.33 13.69 5.07
N ARG A 26 -2.01 14.80 4.77
CA ARG A 26 -2.82 15.53 5.75
C ARG A 26 -4.05 14.74 6.19
N GLU A 27 -4.67 13.99 5.27
CA GLU A 27 -5.79 13.11 5.62
C GLU A 27 -5.33 11.98 6.56
N LEU A 28 -4.15 11.39 6.31
CA LEU A 28 -3.56 10.38 7.18
C LEU A 28 -3.19 10.92 8.56
N ASP A 29 -2.66 12.16 8.64
CA ASP A 29 -2.43 12.87 9.90
C ASP A 29 -3.69 12.97 10.74
N TYR A 30 -4.76 13.45 10.12
CA TYR A 30 -6.03 13.65 10.78
C TYR A 30 -6.58 12.32 11.34
N ILE A 31 -6.48 11.25 10.55
CA ILE A 31 -6.91 9.91 10.97
C ILE A 31 -6.04 9.38 12.12
N ALA A 32 -4.72 9.51 12.03
CA ALA A 32 -3.78 9.08 13.07
C ALA A 32 -4.05 9.79 14.39
N ALA A 33 -4.21 11.12 14.37
CA ALA A 33 -4.53 11.91 15.55
C ALA A 33 -5.85 11.49 16.19
N ARG A 34 -6.88 11.18 15.39
CA ARG A 34 -8.18 10.70 15.90
C ARG A 34 -8.07 9.33 16.55
N ILE A 35 -7.25 8.43 15.99
CA ILE A 35 -7.02 7.08 16.52
C ILE A 35 -6.20 7.15 17.82
N ALA A 36 -5.15 7.98 17.86
CA ALA A 36 -4.37 8.26 19.05
C ALA A 36 -5.24 8.85 20.17
N ALA A 37 -6.12 9.80 19.85
CA ALA A 37 -7.08 10.38 20.79
C ALA A 37 -8.09 9.35 21.35
N ALA A 38 -8.38 8.28 20.61
CA ALA A 38 -9.18 7.16 21.09
C ALA A 38 -8.38 6.19 22.00
N GLY A 39 -7.11 6.48 22.28
CA GLY A 39 -6.22 5.68 23.14
C GLY A 39 -5.56 4.50 22.43
N ALA A 40 -5.68 4.40 21.11
CA ALA A 40 -5.04 3.32 20.37
C ALA A 40 -3.52 3.57 20.25
N LYS A 41 -2.76 2.50 20.47
CA LYS A 41 -1.30 2.50 20.43
C LYS A 41 -0.79 1.73 19.23
N SER A 42 0.36 2.13 18.73
CA SER A 42 1.09 1.37 17.72
C SER A 42 1.41 -0.03 18.23
N PRO A 43 1.08 -1.10 17.49
CA PRO A 43 1.41 -2.46 17.89
C PRO A 43 2.92 -2.75 17.89
N LEU A 44 3.73 -1.96 17.17
CA LEU A 44 5.18 -2.16 17.08
C LEU A 44 5.96 -1.29 18.05
N THR A 45 5.60 -0.01 18.18
CA THR A 45 6.37 0.94 18.98
C THR A 45 5.76 1.20 20.36
N GLN A 46 4.53 0.73 20.61
CA GLN A 46 3.73 1.01 21.81
C GLN A 46 3.53 2.50 22.13
N LYS A 47 3.89 3.39 21.20
CA LYS A 47 3.60 4.83 21.22
C LYS A 47 2.18 5.09 20.71
N GLU A 48 1.76 6.34 20.73
CA GLU A 48 0.52 6.76 20.08
C GLU A 48 0.49 6.36 18.60
N ALA A 49 -0.70 6.07 18.07
CA ALA A 49 -0.86 5.65 16.69
C ALA A 49 -0.36 6.73 15.71
N THR A 50 0.49 6.31 14.77
CA THR A 50 1.10 7.19 13.77
C THR A 50 0.50 6.97 12.37
N ARG A 51 0.89 7.81 11.40
CA ARG A 51 0.47 7.65 10.00
C ARG A 51 0.92 6.30 9.44
N ALA A 52 2.10 5.83 9.81
CA ALA A 52 2.58 4.50 9.42
C ALA A 52 1.62 3.38 9.85
N ASP A 53 1.05 3.48 11.06
CA ASP A 53 0.07 2.50 11.54
C ASP A 53 -1.25 2.58 10.79
N VAL A 54 -1.70 3.79 10.46
CA VAL A 54 -2.87 4.01 9.62
C VAL A 54 -2.68 3.36 8.25
N ILE A 55 -1.55 3.61 7.58
CA ILE A 55 -1.22 3.01 6.28
C ILE A 55 -1.21 1.48 6.37
N ARG A 56 -0.57 0.91 7.40
CA ARG A 56 -0.56 -0.55 7.59
C ARG A 56 -1.97 -1.12 7.74
N GLN A 57 -2.82 -0.43 8.48
CA GLN A 57 -4.21 -0.87 8.66
C GLN A 57 -4.97 -0.85 7.34
N PHE A 58 -4.87 0.23 6.56
CA PHE A 58 -5.46 0.31 5.22
C PHE A 58 -4.94 -0.79 4.28
N VAL A 59 -3.63 -1.09 4.30
CA VAL A 59 -3.07 -2.18 3.50
C VAL A 59 -3.67 -3.53 3.91
N ARG A 60 -3.77 -3.80 5.21
CA ARG A 60 -4.37 -5.05 5.71
C ARG A 60 -5.83 -5.19 5.30
N ASP A 61 -6.60 -4.12 5.41
CA ASP A 61 -8.01 -4.13 5.07
C ASP A 61 -8.22 -4.20 3.55
N GLY A 62 -7.40 -3.51 2.76
CA GLY A 62 -7.36 -3.65 1.30
C GLY A 62 -7.05 -5.07 0.85
N ILE A 63 -6.09 -5.75 1.47
CA ILE A 63 -5.79 -7.16 1.19
C ILE A 63 -7.00 -8.06 1.51
N LYS A 64 -7.71 -7.81 2.63
CA LYS A 64 -8.92 -8.58 2.98
C LYS A 64 -10.04 -8.35 1.97
N ILE A 65 -10.27 -7.11 1.57
CA ILE A 65 -11.27 -6.75 0.55
C ILE A 65 -10.94 -7.44 -0.77
N PHE A 66 -9.69 -7.33 -1.23
CA PHE A 66 -9.25 -8.01 -2.45
C PHE A 66 -9.45 -9.53 -2.37
N LYS A 67 -9.15 -10.15 -1.23
CA LYS A 67 -9.38 -11.59 -1.02
C LYS A 67 -10.86 -11.96 -1.05
N ALA A 68 -11.73 -11.09 -0.53
CA ALA A 68 -13.17 -11.30 -0.56
C ALA A 68 -13.73 -11.18 -2.00
N GLU A 69 -13.18 -10.28 -2.81
CA GLU A 69 -13.64 -10.02 -4.18
C GLU A 69 -13.04 -11.00 -5.21
N HIS A 70 -11.77 -11.36 -5.09
CA HIS A 70 -11.01 -12.10 -6.09
C HIS A 70 -10.56 -13.50 -5.64
N GLY A 71 -10.80 -13.85 -4.38
CA GLY A 71 -10.34 -15.11 -3.79
C GLY A 71 -8.92 -15.03 -3.21
N PRO A 72 -8.37 -16.15 -2.72
CA PRO A 72 -7.10 -16.17 -2.01
C PRO A 72 -5.92 -15.73 -2.91
N ILE A 73 -5.03 -14.89 -2.36
CA ILE A 73 -3.78 -14.49 -3.03
C ILE A 73 -2.79 -15.64 -2.93
N PRO A 74 -2.32 -16.22 -4.05
CA PRO A 74 -1.32 -17.29 -4.03
C PRO A 74 0.06 -16.69 -3.71
N LEU A 75 0.57 -16.95 -2.51
CA LEU A 75 1.85 -16.41 -2.03
C LEU A 75 3.06 -17.26 -2.45
N ASP A 76 2.84 -18.51 -2.85
CA ASP A 76 3.90 -19.48 -3.16
C ASP A 76 4.37 -19.45 -4.62
N THR A 77 3.78 -18.58 -5.44
CA THR A 77 4.16 -18.41 -6.85
C THR A 77 4.93 -17.11 -7.04
N PRO A 78 6.19 -17.12 -7.52
CA PRO A 78 6.88 -15.92 -7.96
C PRO A 78 6.21 -15.44 -9.24
N SER A 79 5.18 -14.62 -9.12
CA SER A 79 4.48 -14.06 -10.27
C SER A 79 4.19 -12.59 -10.01
N ALA A 80 5.16 -11.76 -10.39
CA ALA A 80 4.76 -10.51 -11.03
C ALA A 80 3.86 -10.94 -12.21
N PRO A 81 2.62 -10.44 -12.33
CA PRO A 81 1.84 -10.72 -13.52
C PRO A 81 2.65 -10.22 -14.70
N ALA A 82 3.05 -11.14 -15.59
CA ALA A 82 3.71 -10.75 -16.84
C ALA A 82 2.79 -9.72 -17.52
N PRO A 83 3.31 -8.55 -17.93
CA PRO A 83 2.49 -7.56 -18.61
C PRO A 83 1.82 -8.27 -19.78
N VAL A 84 0.49 -8.22 -19.81
CA VAL A 84 -0.31 -8.92 -20.82
C VAL A 84 0.16 -8.38 -22.16
N ALA A 85 1.01 -9.15 -22.85
CA ALA A 85 1.57 -8.74 -24.12
C ALA A 85 0.37 -8.55 -25.05
N ALA A 86 0.14 -7.29 -25.45
CA ALA A 86 -0.91 -6.93 -26.37
C ALA A 86 -0.82 -7.88 -27.57
N LYS A 87 -1.86 -8.70 -27.75
CA LYS A 87 -2.00 -9.63 -28.86
C LYS A 87 -1.98 -8.80 -30.14
N LYS A 88 -0.80 -8.55 -30.70
CA LYS A 88 -0.66 -8.02 -32.06
C LYS A 88 -1.31 -9.06 -32.96
N LYS A 89 -2.53 -8.78 -33.43
CA LYS A 89 -3.12 -9.50 -34.56
C LYS A 89 -2.10 -9.39 -35.70
N ALA A 90 -1.44 -10.50 -36.01
CA ALA A 90 -0.68 -10.65 -37.22
C ALA A 90 -1.67 -10.51 -38.38
N THR A 91 -1.57 -9.39 -39.11
CA THR A 91 -2.17 -9.25 -40.43
C THR A 91 -1.42 -10.20 -41.36
N SER A 92 -2.06 -11.33 -41.63
CA SER A 92 -1.65 -12.33 -42.58
C SER A 92 -1.48 -11.72 -43.97
N LYS A 93 -0.23 -11.69 -44.44
CA LYS A 93 0.17 -11.44 -45.82
C LYS A 93 -0.13 -12.69 -46.65
N LYS A 94 -1.10 -12.58 -47.57
CA LYS A 94 -1.41 -13.52 -48.67
C LYS A 94 -2.11 -12.63 -49.71
N GLY A 95 -1.59 -12.27 -50.88
CA GLY A 95 -0.75 -12.99 -51.83
C GLY A 95 -1.57 -13.14 -53.12
N GLY A 96 -1.06 -12.64 -54.25
CA GLY A 96 -1.42 -13.17 -55.58
C GLY A 96 -2.29 -12.30 -56.48
N SER A 97 -1.66 -11.88 -57.57
CA SER A 97 -2.14 -11.47 -58.89
C SER A 97 -3.57 -11.81 -59.32
N LYS A 98 -4.21 -10.85 -59.97
CA LYS A 98 -4.68 -11.00 -61.35
C LYS A 98 -4.75 -9.64 -62.04
#